data_AF-A0A956HAY1-F1
#
_entry.id   AF-A0A956HAY1-F1
#
_cell.length_a   1.000
_cell.length_b   1.000
_cell.length_c   1.000
_cell.angle_alpha   90.00
_cell.angle_beta   90.00
_cell.angle_gamma   90.00
#
_symmetry.space_group_name_H-M   'P 1'
#
loop_
_entity.id
_entity.type
_entity.pdbx_description
1 polymer ?
#
loop_
_entity_poly.entity_id
_entity_poly.type
_entity_poly.pdbx_seq_one_letter_code
_entity_poly.pdbx_strand_id
1 'polypeptide(L)'
;RDLIDTIQGGTIDVATTVTVKSVVVTSPVFVDPDSGGGTVFVEEPEAGQYSGISLYLWSEVSAGVSLQPGDVVDITGEYQEFFEVSQLVVKNVGDITVVSSGAPIPGPDVVAAADVARTNFDAEPWEGVRIRVAPATILEANDGFGQYVLVGDALVGNLFVDPLPDVLVGGTFSSITGALHFSYGEFKILPASLDDLPGYM
;
A
#
# COMPACT_ATOMS: atom_id res chain seq x y z
N ARG A 1 -7.42 -17.73 9.47
CA ARG A 1 -6.33 -17.05 10.20
C ARG A 1 -5.17 -17.25 9.28
N ASP A 2 -5.03 -16.25 8.44
CA ASP A 2 -4.23 -16.25 7.24
C ASP A 2 -2.91 -15.57 7.60
N LEU A 3 -1.84 -15.86 6.85
CA LEU A 3 -0.50 -15.62 7.39
C LEU A 3 -0.16 -14.13 7.50
N ILE A 4 -0.79 -13.25 6.71
CA ILE A 4 -0.55 -11.80 6.83
C ILE A 4 -1.09 -11.28 8.16
N ASP A 5 -2.28 -11.74 8.60
CA ASP A 5 -2.84 -11.36 9.90
C ASP A 5 -1.92 -11.70 11.08
N THR A 6 -1.15 -12.76 10.93
CA THR A 6 -0.26 -13.31 11.96
C THR A 6 1.06 -12.53 12.00
N ILE A 7 1.55 -12.11 10.83
CA ILE A 7 2.72 -11.22 10.69
C ILE A 7 2.38 -9.85 11.28
N GLN A 8 1.32 -9.21 10.78
CA GLN A 8 0.90 -7.87 11.20
C GLN A 8 0.47 -7.84 12.68
N GLY A 9 -0.11 -8.93 13.20
CA GLY A 9 -0.46 -9.05 14.61
C GLY A 9 0.72 -9.22 15.58
N GLY A 10 1.97 -9.11 15.11
CA GLY A 10 3.18 -9.15 15.94
C GLY A 10 3.51 -10.52 16.53
N THR A 11 3.01 -11.60 15.92
CA THR A 11 3.25 -12.97 16.42
C THR A 11 4.41 -13.69 15.74
N ILE A 12 4.97 -13.08 14.68
CA ILE A 12 6.16 -13.56 13.97
C ILE A 12 7.35 -12.70 14.39
N ASP A 13 8.46 -13.33 14.76
CA ASP A 13 9.69 -12.60 15.10
C ASP A 13 10.29 -11.94 13.85
N VAL A 14 10.83 -10.73 14.02
CA VAL A 14 11.60 -10.05 12.96
C VAL A 14 12.75 -10.94 12.47
N ALA A 15 13.07 -10.85 11.18
CA ALA A 15 14.02 -11.69 10.46
C ALA A 15 13.57 -13.15 10.25
N THR A 16 12.30 -13.48 10.54
CA THR A 16 11.73 -14.78 10.18
C THR A 16 11.39 -14.83 8.69
N THR A 17 11.83 -15.89 8.01
CA THR A 17 11.37 -16.19 6.65
C THR A 17 10.01 -16.88 6.69
N VAL A 18 9.05 -16.32 5.95
CA VAL A 18 7.66 -16.77 5.89
C VAL A 18 7.23 -16.95 4.43
N THR A 19 6.23 -17.80 4.20
CA THR A 19 5.62 -17.99 2.88
C THR A 19 4.13 -17.66 2.94
N VAL A 20 3.73 -16.52 2.38
CA VAL A 20 2.31 -16.16 2.18
C VAL A 20 1.85 -16.70 0.84
N LYS A 21 0.60 -17.18 0.78
CA LYS A 21 0.07 -17.87 -0.39
C LYS A 21 -1.22 -17.26 -0.88
N SER A 22 -1.40 -17.27 -2.20
CA SER A 22 -2.63 -16.85 -2.86
C SER A 22 -3.08 -15.42 -2.51
N VAL A 23 -2.13 -14.53 -2.26
CA VAL A 23 -2.39 -13.10 -2.03
C VAL A 23 -2.42 -12.36 -3.37
N VAL A 24 -3.17 -11.27 -3.43
CA VAL A 24 -3.41 -10.52 -4.67
C VAL A 24 -2.53 -9.27 -4.68
N VAL A 25 -1.82 -9.02 -5.77
CA VAL A 25 -1.10 -7.76 -6.00
C VAL A 25 -2.11 -6.62 -6.14
N THR A 26 -1.95 -5.55 -5.37
CA THR A 26 -2.90 -4.42 -5.31
C THR A 26 -2.33 -3.11 -5.86
N SER A 27 -1.01 -3.04 -6.11
CA SER A 27 -0.33 -1.90 -6.71
C SER A 27 0.57 -2.31 -7.88
N PRO A 28 0.94 -1.38 -8.77
CA PRO A 28 2.12 -1.54 -9.62
C PRO A 28 3.39 -1.76 -8.77
N VAL A 29 4.45 -2.26 -9.41
CA VAL A 29 5.79 -2.24 -8.83
C VAL A 29 6.37 -0.83 -9.02
N PHE A 30 6.61 -0.11 -7.92
CA PHE A 30 7.45 1.07 -7.93
C PHE A 30 8.92 0.64 -7.85
N VAL A 31 9.78 1.15 -8.73
CA VAL A 31 11.22 0.87 -8.68
C VAL A 31 11.94 2.15 -8.31
N ASP A 32 12.63 2.12 -7.18
CA ASP A 32 13.44 3.23 -6.70
C ASP A 32 14.59 3.49 -7.69
N PRO A 33 14.73 4.71 -8.24
CA PRO A 33 15.67 4.99 -9.33
C PRO A 33 17.14 4.94 -8.89
N ASP A 34 17.42 5.09 -7.59
CA ASP A 34 18.77 5.15 -7.06
C ASP A 34 19.31 3.76 -6.68
N SER A 35 18.47 2.95 -6.03
CA SER A 35 18.82 1.61 -5.54
C SER A 35 18.43 0.48 -6.50
N GLY A 36 17.43 0.71 -7.37
CA GLY A 36 16.77 -0.32 -8.15
C GLY A 36 15.86 -1.25 -7.33
N GLY A 37 15.74 -1.04 -6.02
CA GLY A 37 14.83 -1.79 -5.16
C GLY A 37 13.37 -1.53 -5.55
N GLY A 38 12.52 -2.54 -5.44
CA GLY A 38 11.10 -2.45 -5.78
C GLY A 38 10.21 -2.38 -4.55
N THR A 39 9.12 -1.61 -4.62
CA THR A 39 8.02 -1.63 -3.65
C THR A 39 6.73 -2.04 -4.36
N VAL A 40 6.00 -2.98 -3.79
CA VAL A 40 4.68 -3.43 -4.28
C VAL A 40 3.81 -3.86 -3.11
N PHE A 41 2.50 -3.67 -3.22
CA PHE A 41 1.54 -4.07 -2.18
C PHE A 41 0.80 -5.34 -2.59
N VAL A 42 0.56 -6.21 -1.61
CA VAL A 42 -0.29 -7.39 -1.75
C VAL A 42 -1.29 -7.46 -0.62
N GLU A 43 -2.43 -8.08 -0.90
CA GLU A 43 -3.53 -8.21 0.06
C GLU A 43 -4.18 -9.59 -0.04
N GLU A 44 -4.63 -10.13 1.08
CA GLU A 44 -5.44 -11.35 1.11
C GLU A 44 -6.78 -11.13 0.37
N PRO A 45 -7.29 -12.13 -0.38
CA PRO A 45 -8.52 -12.01 -1.15
C PRO A 45 -9.74 -11.53 -0.35
N GLU A 46 -9.78 -11.85 0.94
CA GLU A 46 -10.86 -11.54 1.87
C GLU A 46 -10.91 -10.05 2.29
N ALA A 47 -9.82 -9.30 2.06
CA ALA A 47 -9.63 -7.92 2.49
C ALA A 47 -9.80 -7.69 4.00
N GLY A 48 -9.92 -6.44 4.43
CA GLY A 48 -10.12 -6.05 5.83
C GLY A 48 -8.83 -5.74 6.59
N GLN A 49 -8.97 -5.50 7.90
CA GLN A 49 -7.82 -5.20 8.73
C GLN A 49 -6.80 -6.34 8.76
N TYR A 50 -5.52 -5.99 8.70
CA TYR A 50 -4.38 -6.90 8.73
C TYR A 50 -4.28 -7.85 7.52
N SER A 51 -5.02 -7.58 6.43
CA SER A 51 -4.99 -8.40 5.21
C SER A 51 -3.85 -8.02 4.26
N GLY A 52 -3.26 -6.84 4.43
CA GLY A 52 -2.32 -6.21 3.50
C GLY A 52 -0.89 -6.19 4.02
N ILE A 53 0.08 -6.19 3.11
CA ILE A 53 1.49 -5.99 3.44
C ILE A 53 2.26 -5.43 2.25
N SER A 54 3.29 -4.63 2.54
CA SER A 54 4.24 -4.19 1.53
C SER A 54 5.33 -5.25 1.28
N LEU A 55 5.76 -5.38 0.03
CA LEU A 55 6.93 -6.16 -0.33
C LEU A 55 8.06 -5.20 -0.70
N TYR A 56 9.24 -5.46 -0.14
CA TYR A 56 10.49 -4.87 -0.62
C TYR A 56 11.23 -5.90 -1.48
N LEU A 57 11.36 -5.59 -2.76
CA LEU A 57 12.02 -6.42 -3.76
C LEU A 57 13.48 -5.95 -3.90
N TRP A 58 14.45 -6.84 -3.75
CA TRP A 58 15.83 -6.52 -4.16
C TRP A 58 15.91 -6.18 -5.65
N SER A 59 16.96 -5.48 -6.06
CA SER A 59 17.08 -4.96 -7.42
C SER A 59 17.10 -6.06 -8.49
N GLU A 60 17.66 -7.24 -8.19
CA GLU A 60 17.57 -8.39 -9.09
C GLU A 60 16.15 -8.95 -9.19
N VAL A 61 15.37 -8.85 -8.10
CA VAL A 61 13.98 -9.30 -8.05
C VAL A 61 13.10 -8.34 -8.84
N SER A 62 13.17 -7.04 -8.55
CA SER A 62 12.39 -5.99 -9.24
C SER A 62 12.65 -5.96 -10.75
N ALA A 63 13.88 -6.27 -11.18
CA ALA A 63 14.22 -6.39 -12.60
C ALA A 63 13.80 -7.73 -13.24
N GLY A 64 13.60 -8.77 -12.42
CA GLY A 64 13.36 -10.15 -12.87
C GLY A 64 11.90 -10.60 -12.82
N VAL A 65 11.04 -9.92 -12.06
CA VAL A 65 9.60 -10.22 -11.96
C VAL A 65 8.77 -9.15 -12.67
N SER A 66 7.65 -9.57 -13.25
CA SER A 66 6.64 -8.66 -13.81
C SER A 66 5.34 -8.91 -13.06
N LEU A 67 5.06 -8.08 -12.06
CA LEU A 67 3.84 -8.11 -11.27
C LEU A 67 2.91 -6.97 -11.70
N GLN A 68 1.62 -7.26 -11.78
CA GLN A 68 0.59 -6.27 -12.03
C GLN A 68 -0.57 -6.44 -11.04
N PRO A 69 -1.33 -5.38 -10.74
CA PRO A 69 -2.56 -5.49 -9.97
C PRO A 69 -3.45 -6.61 -10.50
N GLY A 70 -3.91 -7.48 -9.59
CA GLY A 70 -4.78 -8.63 -9.90
C GLY A 70 -4.03 -9.93 -10.19
N ASP A 71 -2.69 -9.92 -10.16
CA ASP A 71 -1.92 -11.15 -10.06
C ASP A 71 -2.11 -11.78 -8.68
N VAL A 72 -2.37 -13.10 -8.65
CA VAL A 72 -2.39 -13.92 -7.45
C VAL A 72 -1.03 -14.59 -7.31
N VAL A 73 -0.37 -14.39 -6.18
CA VAL A 73 1.01 -14.80 -5.97
C VAL A 73 1.19 -15.61 -4.69
N ASP A 74 2.12 -16.55 -4.75
CA ASP A 74 2.75 -17.15 -3.57
C ASP A 74 4.12 -16.47 -3.39
N ILE A 75 4.40 -15.96 -2.20
CA ILE A 75 5.61 -15.18 -1.89
C ILE A 75 6.30 -15.79 -0.69
N THR A 76 7.61 -16.01 -0.82
CA THR A 76 8.50 -16.27 0.30
C THR A 76 9.34 -15.01 0.56
N GLY A 77 9.37 -14.54 1.80
CA GLY A 77 10.09 -13.33 2.16
C GLY A 77 10.53 -13.35 3.61
N GLU A 78 11.54 -12.55 3.92
CA GLU A 78 11.95 -12.29 5.29
C GLU A 78 11.13 -11.14 5.85
N TYR A 79 10.41 -11.38 6.95
CA TYR A 79 9.70 -10.33 7.65
C TYR A 79 10.69 -9.35 8.29
N GLN A 80 10.49 -8.07 8.02
CA GLN A 80 11.27 -6.98 8.59
C GLN A 80 10.38 -5.84 9.08
N GLU A 81 10.83 -5.22 10.16
CA GLU A 81 10.40 -3.91 10.63
C GLU A 81 11.44 -2.88 10.17
N PHE A 82 11.10 -2.07 9.18
CA PHE A 82 12.03 -1.10 8.60
C PHE A 82 11.49 0.31 8.77
N PHE A 83 12.09 1.07 9.69
CA PHE A 83 11.57 2.39 10.11
C PHE A 83 10.06 2.34 10.48
N GLU A 84 9.69 1.34 11.29
CA GLU A 84 8.31 1.11 11.78
C GLU A 84 7.32 0.68 10.69
N VAL A 85 7.82 0.24 9.53
CA VAL A 85 7.00 -0.37 8.47
C VAL A 85 7.13 -1.89 8.53
N SER A 86 5.97 -2.57 8.57
CA SER A 86 5.86 -4.00 8.38
C SER A 86 5.98 -4.37 6.90
N GLN A 87 7.02 -5.14 6.54
CA GLN A 87 7.27 -5.54 5.15
C GLN A 87 7.85 -6.96 5.02
N LEU A 88 7.63 -7.58 3.86
CA LEU A 88 8.33 -8.78 3.44
C LEU A 88 9.46 -8.44 2.47
N VAL A 89 10.69 -8.77 2.85
CA VAL A 89 11.86 -8.61 1.98
C VAL A 89 12.04 -9.85 1.12
N VAL A 90 11.91 -9.67 -0.19
CA VAL A 90 12.09 -10.72 -1.19
C VAL A 90 13.46 -10.57 -1.84
N LYS A 91 14.30 -11.59 -1.68
CA LYS A 91 15.73 -11.54 -2.04
C LYS A 91 16.05 -12.28 -3.35
N ASN A 92 15.20 -13.21 -3.80
CA ASN A 92 15.40 -13.95 -5.04
C ASN A 92 14.15 -13.95 -5.92
N VAL A 93 14.35 -13.94 -7.24
CA VAL A 93 13.25 -13.99 -8.23
C VAL A 93 12.36 -15.23 -8.03
N GLY A 94 12.96 -16.37 -7.68
CA GLY A 94 12.23 -17.62 -7.44
C GLY A 94 11.40 -17.65 -6.16
N ASP A 95 11.52 -16.64 -5.31
CA ASP A 95 10.72 -16.52 -4.08
C ASP A 95 9.32 -15.95 -4.36
N ILE A 96 9.03 -15.51 -5.59
CA ILE A 96 7.69 -15.11 -6.03
C ILE A 96 7.23 -16.05 -7.14
N THR A 97 6.05 -16.63 -6.97
CA THR A 97 5.37 -17.42 -8.01
C THR A 97 4.02 -16.81 -8.32
N VAL A 98 3.82 -16.38 -9.57
CA VAL A 98 2.49 -15.98 -10.07
C VAL A 98 1.66 -17.23 -10.33
N VAL A 99 0.61 -17.40 -9.54
CA VAL A 99 -0.32 -18.54 -9.59
C VAL A 99 -1.39 -18.32 -10.66
N SER A 100 -1.93 -17.10 -10.75
CA SER A 100 -2.89 -16.69 -11.77
C SER A 100 -2.91 -15.18 -11.92
N SER A 101 -3.58 -14.66 -12.95
CA SER A 101 -3.71 -13.22 -13.21
C SER A 101 -5.16 -12.83 -13.47
N GLY A 102 -5.48 -11.55 -13.28
CA GLY A 102 -6.81 -10.98 -13.54
C GLY A 102 -7.85 -11.29 -12.45
N ALA A 103 -7.39 -11.60 -11.24
CA ALA A 103 -8.27 -11.69 -10.09
C ALA A 103 -8.85 -10.29 -9.75
N PRO A 104 -10.06 -10.22 -9.17
CA PRO A 104 -10.54 -8.98 -8.57
C PRO A 104 -9.54 -8.46 -7.53
N ILE A 105 -9.30 -7.15 -7.53
CA ILE A 105 -8.48 -6.51 -6.49
C ILE A 105 -9.28 -6.52 -5.19
N PRO A 106 -8.73 -7.02 -4.07
CA PRO A 106 -9.38 -6.99 -2.76
C PRO A 106 -9.76 -5.56 -2.33
N GLY A 107 -10.79 -5.49 -1.49
CA GLY A 107 -11.34 -4.23 -1.01
C GLY A 107 -11.91 -3.33 -2.14
N PRO A 108 -11.85 -1.99 -2.00
CA PRO A 108 -11.29 -1.28 -0.86
C PRO A 108 -12.26 -1.21 0.32
N ASP A 109 -11.73 -1.28 1.52
CA ASP A 109 -12.50 -1.00 2.74
C ASP A 109 -12.74 0.50 2.91
N VAL A 110 -13.99 0.87 3.19
CA VAL A 110 -14.37 2.28 3.36
C VAL A 110 -14.06 2.71 4.80
N VAL A 111 -13.22 3.72 4.95
CA VAL A 111 -12.80 4.30 6.24
C VAL A 111 -13.02 5.81 6.27
N ALA A 112 -13.17 6.39 7.46
CA ALA A 112 -13.18 7.84 7.59
C ALA A 112 -11.75 8.38 7.51
N ALA A 113 -11.56 9.56 6.92
CA ALA A 113 -10.25 10.22 6.87
C ALA A 113 -9.61 10.37 8.26
N ALA A 114 -10.41 10.68 9.28
CA ALA A 114 -9.93 10.81 10.66
C ALA A 114 -9.44 9.49 11.28
N ASP A 115 -10.00 8.34 10.85
CA ASP A 115 -9.59 7.04 11.35
C ASP A 115 -8.19 6.67 10.84
N VAL A 116 -7.81 7.19 9.67
CA VAL A 116 -6.50 7.01 9.02
C VAL A 116 -5.71 8.33 8.93
N ALA A 117 -5.93 9.23 9.88
CA ALA A 117 -5.16 10.46 9.99
C ALA A 117 -3.66 10.16 10.08
N ARG A 118 -2.81 11.00 9.48
CA ARG A 118 -1.38 10.71 9.28
C ARG A 118 -0.60 10.41 10.57
N THR A 119 -1.06 10.92 11.72
CA THR A 119 -0.46 10.67 13.04
C THR A 119 -1.33 9.80 13.97
N ASN A 120 -2.37 9.16 13.44
CA ASN A 120 -3.20 8.23 14.20
C ASN A 120 -2.64 6.80 14.12
N PHE A 121 -1.88 6.40 15.15
CA PHE A 121 -1.27 5.06 15.21
C PHE A 121 -2.27 3.91 15.37
N ASP A 122 -3.54 4.19 15.71
CA ASP A 122 -4.61 3.19 15.66
C ASP A 122 -4.96 2.77 14.22
N ALA A 123 -4.38 3.41 13.19
CA ALA A 123 -4.52 3.06 11.78
C ALA A 123 -3.60 1.92 11.32
N GLU A 124 -2.67 1.45 12.16
CA GLU A 124 -1.77 0.32 11.89
C GLU A 124 -2.47 -0.95 11.34
N PRO A 125 -3.69 -1.33 11.77
CA PRO A 125 -4.41 -2.46 11.18
C PRO A 125 -4.73 -2.31 9.69
N TRP A 126 -4.61 -1.11 9.14
CA TRP A 126 -4.82 -0.83 7.73
C TRP A 126 -3.50 -0.72 6.94
N GLU A 127 -2.33 -0.84 7.58
CA GLU A 127 -1.06 -0.79 6.87
C GLU A 127 -0.97 -1.90 5.81
N GLY A 128 -0.66 -1.49 4.58
CA GLY A 128 -0.64 -2.34 3.39
C GLY A 128 -2.01 -2.68 2.81
N VAL A 129 -3.10 -2.38 3.52
CA VAL A 129 -4.48 -2.67 3.10
C VAL A 129 -5.00 -1.60 2.16
N ARG A 130 -5.71 -2.00 1.11
CA ARG A 130 -6.37 -1.09 0.18
C ARG A 130 -7.63 -0.52 0.80
N ILE A 131 -7.60 0.78 1.10
CA ILE A 131 -8.70 1.52 1.73
C ILE A 131 -9.27 2.59 0.80
N ARG A 132 -10.45 3.09 1.14
CA ARG A 132 -11.14 4.19 0.45
C ARG A 132 -11.70 5.21 1.42
N VAL A 133 -11.36 6.48 1.19
CA VAL A 133 -12.01 7.64 1.81
C VAL A 133 -13.00 8.24 0.82
N ALA A 134 -14.27 8.38 1.22
CA ALA A 134 -15.32 8.92 0.36
C ALA A 134 -16.39 9.69 1.17
N PRO A 135 -16.69 10.97 0.84
CA PRO A 135 -15.93 11.85 -0.08
C PRO A 135 -14.58 12.26 0.52
N ALA A 136 -13.64 12.69 -0.32
CA ALA A 136 -12.35 13.18 0.11
C ALA A 136 -12.23 14.68 -0.18
N THR A 137 -12.19 15.51 0.86
CA THR A 137 -12.08 16.97 0.75
C THR A 137 -10.65 17.42 1.01
N ILE A 138 -10.09 18.27 0.14
CA ILE A 138 -8.73 18.79 0.27
C ILE A 138 -8.69 19.86 1.37
N LEU A 139 -7.88 19.63 2.39
CA LEU A 139 -7.51 20.62 3.42
C LEU A 139 -6.27 21.41 2.99
N GLU A 140 -5.26 20.72 2.47
CA GLU A 140 -4.03 21.30 1.93
C GLU A 140 -3.69 20.63 0.59
N ALA A 141 -3.51 21.45 -0.45
CA ALA A 141 -3.29 20.97 -1.81
C ALA A 141 -1.85 20.50 -2.08
N ASN A 142 -0.90 20.89 -1.23
CA ASN A 142 0.50 20.47 -1.28
C ASN A 142 1.13 20.75 0.08
N ASP A 143 1.61 19.70 0.75
CA ASP A 143 2.29 19.75 2.06
C ASP A 143 3.77 20.19 2.00
N GLY A 144 4.26 20.54 0.81
CA GLY A 144 5.67 20.81 0.51
C GLY A 144 6.42 19.64 -0.13
N PHE A 145 5.82 18.45 -0.17
CA PHE A 145 6.38 17.23 -0.77
C PHE A 145 5.54 16.71 -1.95
N GLY A 146 4.56 17.49 -2.41
CA GLY A 146 3.66 17.08 -3.49
C GLY A 146 2.53 16.17 -3.03
N GLN A 147 2.24 16.11 -1.73
CA GLN A 147 1.19 15.30 -1.13
C GLN A 147 0.00 16.16 -0.71
N TYR A 148 -1.19 15.56 -0.63
CA TYR A 148 -2.38 16.26 -0.16
C TYR A 148 -2.65 15.95 1.30
N VAL A 149 -3.15 16.93 2.05
CA VAL A 149 -3.80 16.69 3.35
C VAL A 149 -5.31 16.80 3.15
N LEU A 150 -6.07 15.81 3.61
CA LEU A 150 -7.52 15.80 3.58
C LEU A 150 -8.13 16.42 4.84
N VAL A 151 -9.37 16.88 4.76
CA VAL A 151 -10.18 17.14 5.95
C VAL A 151 -10.31 15.84 6.74
N GLY A 152 -9.85 15.85 8.00
CA GLY A 152 -9.64 14.65 8.80
C GLY A 152 -8.16 14.27 8.96
N ASP A 153 -7.22 15.05 8.41
CA ASP A 153 -5.76 14.91 8.56
C ASP A 153 -5.17 13.62 7.96
N ALA A 154 -5.92 12.92 7.10
CA ALA A 154 -5.37 11.85 6.25
C ALA A 154 -4.46 12.43 5.17
N LEU A 155 -3.30 11.82 4.96
CA LEU A 155 -2.35 12.21 3.93
C LEU A 155 -2.53 11.36 2.67
N VAL A 156 -2.41 11.96 1.50
CA VAL A 156 -2.42 11.27 0.20
C VAL A 156 -1.03 11.38 -0.41
N GLY A 157 -0.31 10.25 -0.45
CA GLY A 157 1.04 10.16 -0.98
C GLY A 157 1.08 10.01 -2.50
N ASN A 158 2.25 10.28 -3.07
CA ASN A 158 2.50 10.34 -4.51
C ASN A 158 3.37 9.18 -5.03
N LEU A 159 3.52 8.07 -4.30
CA LEU A 159 4.49 7.02 -4.64
C LEU A 159 4.29 6.44 -6.06
N PHE A 160 3.06 6.10 -6.44
CA PHE A 160 2.75 5.51 -7.75
C PHE A 160 2.20 6.54 -8.75
N VAL A 161 1.74 7.69 -8.26
CA VAL A 161 1.20 8.79 -9.06
C VAL A 161 1.98 10.05 -8.70
N ASP A 162 3.09 10.27 -9.41
CA ASP A 162 3.93 11.45 -9.26
C ASP A 162 4.12 12.15 -10.63
N PRO A 163 3.75 13.44 -10.77
CA PRO A 163 3.06 14.26 -9.78
C PRO A 163 1.60 13.81 -9.57
N LEU A 164 1.07 14.04 -8.37
CA LEU A 164 -0.38 14.02 -8.14
C LEU A 164 -1.06 15.17 -8.93
N PRO A 165 -2.35 15.04 -9.32
CA PRO A 165 -3.08 16.10 -10.03
C PRO A 165 -3.09 17.48 -9.34
N ASP A 166 -3.31 18.55 -10.09
CA ASP A 166 -3.51 19.87 -9.46
C ASP A 166 -4.89 19.94 -8.78
N VAL A 167 -4.92 20.38 -7.52
CA VAL A 167 -6.14 20.56 -6.73
C VAL A 167 -6.16 21.90 -6.01
N LEU A 168 -7.34 22.28 -5.52
CA LEU A 168 -7.57 23.50 -4.74
C LEU A 168 -8.02 23.11 -3.34
N VAL A 169 -7.62 23.90 -2.34
CA VAL A 169 -8.15 23.78 -0.97
C VAL A 169 -9.67 23.93 -1.01
N GLY A 170 -10.38 22.99 -0.38
CA GLY A 170 -11.84 22.87 -0.40
C GLY A 170 -12.42 22.11 -1.59
N GLY A 171 -11.60 21.80 -2.62
CA GLY A 171 -11.99 20.88 -3.69
C GLY A 171 -12.20 19.45 -3.16
N THR A 172 -12.94 18.65 -3.90
CA THR A 172 -13.34 17.31 -3.46
C THR A 172 -13.14 16.27 -4.55
N PHE A 173 -12.57 15.12 -4.20
CA PHE A 173 -12.73 13.91 -5.00
C PHE A 173 -13.95 13.13 -4.52
N SER A 174 -14.64 12.46 -5.44
CA SER A 174 -15.73 11.55 -5.09
C SER A 174 -15.28 10.44 -4.15
N SER A 175 -14.04 9.97 -4.31
CA SER A 175 -13.30 9.15 -3.35
C SER A 175 -11.81 9.22 -3.63
N ILE A 176 -10.98 8.89 -2.64
CA ILE A 176 -9.57 8.54 -2.84
C ILE A 176 -9.37 7.11 -2.37
N THR A 177 -8.75 6.27 -3.20
CA THR A 177 -8.47 4.87 -2.90
C THR A 177 -6.96 4.61 -2.94
N GLY A 178 -6.47 3.65 -2.18
CA GLY A 178 -5.05 3.28 -2.22
C GLY A 178 -4.66 2.38 -1.05
N ALA A 179 -3.48 1.78 -1.13
CA ALA A 179 -2.91 1.11 0.04
C ALA A 179 -2.55 2.16 1.10
N LEU A 180 -2.87 1.92 2.37
CA LEU A 180 -2.34 2.76 3.45
C LEU A 180 -0.89 2.34 3.74
N HIS A 181 0.03 3.28 3.80
CA HIS A 181 1.44 3.00 4.03
C HIS A 181 2.02 3.96 5.05
N PHE A 182 2.79 3.45 6.01
CA PHE A 182 3.55 4.27 6.93
C PHE A 182 4.91 4.64 6.33
N SER A 183 5.29 5.91 6.38
CA SER A 183 6.65 6.34 6.04
C SER A 183 6.94 7.70 6.65
N TYR A 184 8.19 7.92 7.07
CA TYR A 184 8.63 9.18 7.67
C TYR A 184 7.79 9.62 8.88
N GLY A 185 7.26 8.67 9.65
CA GLY A 185 6.46 8.94 10.84
C GLY A 185 4.96 9.18 10.57
N GLU A 186 4.50 8.95 9.34
CA GLU A 186 3.15 9.31 8.91
C GLU A 186 2.48 8.23 8.04
N PHE A 187 1.19 7.98 8.27
CA PHE A 187 0.34 7.18 7.38
C PHE A 187 -0.10 7.97 6.15
N LYS A 188 -0.09 7.29 4.99
CA LYS A 188 -0.39 7.87 3.68
C LYS A 188 -1.22 6.90 2.85
N ILE A 189 -2.30 7.39 2.27
CA ILE A 189 -3.03 6.66 1.23
C ILE A 189 -2.21 6.78 -0.06
N LEU A 190 -1.87 5.67 -0.69
CA LEU A 190 -1.10 5.64 -1.94
C LEU A 190 -2.01 5.22 -3.11
N PRO A 191 -2.58 6.19 -3.87
CA PRO A 191 -3.27 5.89 -5.12
C PRO A 191 -2.36 5.10 -6.05
N ALA A 192 -2.83 3.96 -6.55
CA ALA A 192 -2.06 3.10 -7.44
C ALA A 192 -2.11 3.60 -8.89
N SER A 193 -3.13 4.39 -9.24
CA SER A 193 -3.27 5.07 -10.52
C SER A 193 -4.21 6.29 -10.41
N LEU A 194 -4.39 7.03 -11.51
CA LEU A 194 -5.38 8.11 -11.57
C LEU A 194 -6.83 7.62 -11.41
N ASP A 195 -7.11 6.34 -11.66
CA ASP A 195 -8.45 5.77 -11.47
C ASP A 195 -8.84 5.70 -9.98
N ASP A 196 -7.86 5.76 -9.08
CA ASP A 196 -8.07 5.85 -7.64
C ASP A 196 -8.38 7.28 -7.15
N LEU A 197 -8.35 8.29 -8.05
CA LEU A 197 -8.65 9.70 -7.79
C LEU A 197 -9.87 10.21 -8.61
N PRO A 198 -11.04 9.55 -8.59
CA PRO A 198 -12.16 9.91 -9.45
C PRO A 198 -12.93 11.14 -8.99
N GLY A 199 -13.53 11.84 -9.95
CA GLY A 199 -14.61 12.80 -9.72
C GLY A 199 -14.17 14.02 -8.92
N TYR A 200 -13.03 14.61 -9.28
CA TYR A 200 -12.58 15.88 -8.71
C TYR A 200 -13.52 17.04 -9.11
N MET A 201 -13.91 17.88 -8.15
CA MET A 201 -14.79 19.04 -8.33
C MET A 201 -14.54 20.13 -7.29
#